data_AF-A0A7S2BPJ7-F1
#
_entry.id   AF-A0A7S2BPJ7-F1
#
_cell.length_a   1.000
_cell.length_b   1.000
_cell.length_c   1.000
_cell.angle_alpha   90.00
_cell.angle_beta   90.00
_cell.angle_gamma   90.00
#
_symmetry.space_group_name_H-M   'P 1'
#
loop_
_entity.id
_entity.type
_entity.pdbx_description
1 polymer ?
#
loop_
_entity_poly.entity_id
_entity_poly.type
_entity_poly.pdbx_seq_one_letter_code
_entity_poly.pdbx_strand_id
1 'polypeptide(L)'
;SPPSSSSPLPSSSSPLHYAGRLLVCAVLLEALLHAAPVYAASSGAVLAQLPPIALVSLAYCLIIALWLKLLTIWRFGTLWAWLDGVRTVENLPRCVCMHYSLVTFWKDWHCSFNRWLVRYIYIPLGGRRWQHLNVWAVFS
;
A
#
# COMPACT_ATOMS: atom_id res chain seq x y z
N SER A 1 -26.15 -3.26 21.76
CA SER A 1 -25.11 -2.21 21.87
C SER A 1 -23.87 -2.69 21.13
N PRO A 2 -23.31 -1.95 20.16
CA PRO A 2 -22.08 -2.40 19.52
C PRO A 2 -20.90 -2.27 20.51
N PRO A 3 -19.98 -3.24 20.55
CA PRO A 3 -18.83 -3.17 21.44
C PRO A 3 -17.86 -2.08 20.96
N SER A 4 -17.60 -1.11 21.82
CA SER A 4 -16.61 -0.05 21.68
C SER A 4 -15.18 -0.60 21.81
N SER A 5 -14.70 -1.33 20.80
CA SER A 5 -13.27 -1.65 20.70
C SER A 5 -12.49 -0.44 20.18
N SER A 6 -12.34 0.55 21.06
CA SER A 6 -11.33 1.60 20.89
C SER A 6 -9.95 0.96 21.07
N SER A 7 -9.45 0.39 19.97
CA SER A 7 -8.00 0.16 19.86
C SER A 7 -7.30 1.49 20.13
N PRO A 8 -6.25 1.53 20.96
CA PRO A 8 -5.55 2.76 21.27
C PRO A 8 -5.06 3.36 19.95
N LEU A 9 -5.58 4.54 19.61
CA LEU A 9 -5.18 5.27 18.42
C LEU A 9 -3.66 5.48 18.52
N PRO A 10 -2.87 5.12 17.49
CA PRO A 10 -1.43 5.28 17.54
C PRO A 10 -1.08 6.74 17.85
N SER A 11 -0.03 6.90 18.66
CA SER A 11 0.41 8.15 19.28
C SER A 11 0.26 9.37 18.39
N SER A 12 -0.11 10.50 18.99
CA SER A 12 -0.21 11.84 18.42
C SER A 12 1.08 12.31 17.73
N SER A 13 1.45 11.72 16.59
CA SER A 13 2.44 12.30 15.71
C SER A 13 1.84 13.59 15.19
N SER A 14 2.42 14.73 15.55
CA SER A 14 1.92 16.03 15.08
C SER A 14 1.78 16.02 13.55
N PRO A 15 0.78 16.70 12.97
CA PRO A 15 0.62 16.81 11.51
C PRO A 15 1.91 17.25 10.80
N LEU A 16 2.72 18.10 11.44
CA LEU A 16 4.02 18.55 10.93
C LEU A 16 5.02 17.39 10.75
N HIS A 17 5.20 16.56 11.77
CA HIS A 17 6.03 15.36 11.67
C HIS A 17 5.53 14.40 10.57
N TYR A 18 4.21 14.27 10.42
CA TYR A 18 3.63 13.44 9.36
C TYR A 18 3.92 14.01 7.96
N ALA A 19 3.76 15.33 7.80
CA ALA A 19 4.08 16.05 6.57
C ALA A 19 5.57 15.92 6.21
N GLY A 20 6.46 15.98 7.20
CA GLY A 20 7.89 15.71 7.00
C GLY A 20 8.15 14.31 6.43
N ARG A 21 7.49 13.27 6.96
CA ARG A 21 7.61 11.91 6.38
C ARG A 21 7.06 11.82 4.97
N LEU A 22 5.94 12.49 4.68
CA LEU A 22 5.37 12.56 3.33
C LEU A 22 6.38 13.20 2.36
N LEU A 23 6.99 14.32 2.75
CA LEU A 23 7.99 15.01 1.94
C LEU A 23 9.21 14.10 1.68
N VAL A 24 9.72 13.41 2.70
CA VAL A 24 10.81 12.44 2.53
C VAL A 24 10.42 11.33 1.56
N CYS A 25 9.22 10.76 1.67
CA CYS A 25 8.73 9.76 0.72
C CYS A 25 8.66 10.30 -0.72
N ALA A 26 8.19 11.53 -0.90
CA ALA A 26 8.09 12.18 -2.21
C ALA A 26 9.48 12.45 -2.82
N VAL A 27 10.43 12.95 -2.02
CA VAL A 27 11.83 13.16 -2.46
C VAL A 27 12.51 11.84 -2.81
N LEU A 28 12.30 10.79 -2.00
CA LEU A 28 12.83 9.46 -2.31
C LEU A 28 12.24 8.89 -3.61
N LEU A 29 10.94 9.13 -3.87
CA LEU A 29 10.30 8.74 -5.12
C LEU A 29 10.95 9.46 -6.30
N GLU A 30 11.10 10.77 -6.18
CA GLU A 30 11.70 11.59 -7.22
C GLU A 30 13.15 11.19 -7.50
N ALA A 31 13.94 10.98 -6.45
CA ALA A 31 15.33 10.53 -6.56
C ALA A 31 15.42 9.14 -7.22
N LEU A 32 14.54 8.20 -6.87
CA LEU A 32 14.50 6.88 -7.47
C LEU A 32 14.16 6.96 -8.97
N LEU A 33 13.17 7.76 -9.34
CA LEU A 33 12.75 7.93 -10.74
C LEU A 33 13.79 8.67 -11.58
N HIS A 34 14.55 9.59 -10.98
CA HIS A 34 15.67 10.28 -11.63
C HIS A 34 16.89 9.37 -11.79
N ALA A 35 17.25 8.61 -10.75
CA ALA A 35 18.43 7.75 -10.77
C ALA A 35 18.24 6.51 -11.66
N ALA A 36 17.02 6.00 -11.74
CA ALA A 36 16.69 4.83 -12.53
C ALA A 36 15.45 5.13 -13.39
N PRO A 37 15.58 5.32 -14.73
CA PRO A 37 14.45 5.50 -15.63
C PRO A 37 13.74 4.15 -15.88
N VAL A 38 13.24 3.54 -14.80
CA VAL A 38 12.64 2.21 -14.74
C VAL A 38 11.51 2.05 -15.75
N TYR A 39 10.75 3.12 -16.00
CA TYR A 39 9.66 3.11 -16.98
C TYR A 39 10.16 3.08 -18.43
N ALA A 40 11.26 3.79 -18.74
CA ALA A 40 11.88 3.71 -20.06
C ALA A 40 12.50 2.32 -20.30
N ALA A 41 13.15 1.76 -19.28
CA ALA A 41 13.72 0.43 -19.30
C ALA A 41 12.68 -0.69 -19.37
N SER A 42 11.43 -0.42 -18.98
CA SER A 42 10.31 -1.38 -19.07
C SER A 42 9.73 -1.51 -20.49
N SER A 43 10.29 -0.83 -21.48
CA SER A 43 9.91 -0.99 -22.88
C SER A 43 10.26 -2.39 -23.40
N GLY A 44 9.34 -2.99 -24.19
CA GLY A 44 9.44 -4.39 -24.62
C GLY A 44 10.69 -4.73 -25.42
N ALA A 45 11.23 -3.77 -26.18
CA ALA A 45 12.46 -3.96 -26.96
C ALA A 45 13.72 -4.08 -26.07
N VAL A 46 13.80 -3.29 -25.00
CA VAL A 46 14.92 -3.33 -24.05
C VAL A 46 14.80 -4.56 -23.15
N LEU A 47 13.58 -4.88 -22.69
CA LEU A 47 13.32 -5.99 -21.78
C LEU A 47 13.80 -7.34 -22.33
N ALA A 48 13.61 -7.58 -23.63
CA ALA A 48 14.02 -8.82 -24.31
C ALA A 48 15.54 -9.00 -24.40
N GLN A 49 16.32 -7.92 -24.24
CA GLN A 49 17.78 -7.93 -24.37
C GLN A 49 18.49 -7.92 -23.01
N LEU A 50 17.76 -7.79 -21.90
CA LEU A 50 18.35 -7.72 -20.57
C LEU A 50 18.79 -9.11 -20.08
N PRO A 51 19.98 -9.21 -19.46
CA PRO A 51 20.36 -10.44 -18.79
C PRO A 51 19.42 -10.73 -17.60
N PRO A 52 19.25 -12.01 -17.18
CA PRO A 52 18.29 -12.39 -16.14
C PRO A 52 18.42 -11.60 -14.84
N ILE A 53 19.65 -11.28 -14.42
CA ILE A 53 19.88 -10.49 -13.20
C ILE A 53 19.35 -9.06 -13.35
N ALA A 54 19.54 -8.41 -14.50
CA ALA A 54 19.05 -7.07 -14.75
C ALA A 54 17.52 -7.05 -14.84
N LEU A 55 16.91 -8.12 -15.38
CA LEU A 55 15.46 -8.28 -15.41
C LEU A 55 14.88 -8.33 -13.98
N VAL A 56 15.48 -9.13 -13.09
CA VAL A 56 15.07 -9.22 -11.68
C VAL A 56 15.27 -7.90 -10.96
N SER A 57 16.42 -7.23 -11.16
CA SER A 57 16.68 -5.91 -10.60
C SER A 57 15.67 -4.86 -11.08
N LEU A 58 15.32 -4.85 -12.38
CA LEU A 58 14.32 -3.95 -12.94
C LEU A 58 12.94 -4.20 -12.33
N ALA A 59 12.52 -5.46 -12.24
CA ALA A 59 11.25 -5.83 -11.60
C ALA A 59 11.20 -5.38 -10.13
N TYR A 60 12.31 -5.53 -9.40
CA TYR A 60 12.45 -5.09 -8.02
C TYR A 60 12.38 -3.56 -7.89
N CYS A 61 13.06 -2.82 -8.76
CA CYS A 61 12.97 -1.36 -8.76
C CYS A 61 11.56 -0.86 -9.12
N LEU A 62 10.87 -1.53 -10.05
CA LEU A 62 9.50 -1.20 -10.44
C LEU A 62 8.52 -1.39 -9.27
N ILE A 63 8.63 -2.49 -8.50
CA ILE A 63 7.74 -2.70 -7.35
C ILE A 63 8.00 -1.69 -6.22
N ILE A 64 9.26 -1.29 -6.00
CA ILE A 64 9.60 -0.22 -5.05
C ILE A 64 9.03 1.12 -5.52
N ALA A 65 9.21 1.47 -6.80
CA ALA A 65 8.68 2.70 -7.37
C ALA A 65 7.15 2.75 -7.29
N LEU A 66 6.47 1.64 -7.57
CA LEU A 66 5.02 1.51 -7.41
C LEU A 66 4.61 1.71 -5.95
N TRP A 67 5.25 1.01 -5.02
CA TRP A 67 4.95 1.12 -3.59
C TRP A 67 5.14 2.56 -3.08
N LEU A 68 6.24 3.21 -3.45
CA LEU A 68 6.57 4.56 -2.99
C LEU A 68 5.64 5.63 -3.60
N LYS A 69 5.21 5.43 -4.86
CA LYS A 69 4.17 6.24 -5.50
C LYS A 69 2.84 6.12 -4.78
N LEU A 70 2.37 4.90 -4.52
CA LEU A 70 1.13 4.66 -3.78
C LEU A 70 1.23 5.22 -2.35
N LEU A 71 2.34 4.98 -1.64
CA LEU A 71 2.58 5.52 -0.30
C LEU A 71 2.45 7.04 -0.27
N THR A 72 3.04 7.73 -1.25
CA THR A 72 2.98 9.19 -1.34
C THR A 72 1.54 9.68 -1.54
N ILE A 73 0.79 9.06 -2.45
CA ILE A 73 -0.63 9.38 -2.71
C ILE A 73 -1.47 9.17 -1.45
N TRP A 74 -1.32 8.02 -0.79
CA TRP A 74 -2.10 7.70 0.39
C TRP A 74 -1.76 8.57 1.58
N ARG A 75 -0.47 8.83 1.83
CA ARG A 75 -0.02 9.73 2.89
C ARG A 75 -0.54 11.15 2.66
N PHE A 76 -0.59 11.62 1.42
CA PHE A 76 -1.18 12.91 1.10
C PHE A 76 -2.67 12.97 1.47
N GLY A 77 -3.45 11.98 1.04
CA GLY A 77 -4.88 11.90 1.40
C GLY A 77 -5.12 11.76 2.91
N THR A 78 -4.27 11.00 3.61
CA THR A 78 -4.33 10.88 5.07
C THR A 78 -4.01 12.21 5.76
N LEU A 79 -2.97 12.92 5.33
CA LEU A 79 -2.62 14.22 5.89
C LEU A 79 -3.76 15.22 5.68
N TRP A 80 -4.34 15.26 4.48
CA TRP A 80 -5.47 16.13 4.18
C TRP A 80 -6.67 15.86 5.09
N ALA A 81 -7.07 14.58 5.22
CA ALA A 81 -8.15 14.20 6.12
C ALA A 81 -7.86 14.58 7.59
N TRP A 82 -6.61 14.45 8.03
CA TRP A 82 -6.24 14.84 9.40
C TRP A 82 -6.30 16.35 9.62
N LEU A 83 -5.98 17.16 8.61
CA LEU A 83 -6.17 18.61 8.65
C LEU A 83 -7.65 18.98 8.73
N ASP A 84 -8.52 18.22 8.07
CA ASP A 84 -9.99 18.34 8.16
C ASP A 84 -10.57 17.76 9.48
N GLY A 85 -9.73 17.28 10.41
CA GLY A 85 -10.14 16.66 11.67
C GLY A 85 -10.68 15.23 11.54
N VAL A 86 -10.65 14.64 10.34
CA VAL A 86 -11.10 13.28 10.06
C VAL A 86 -9.93 12.29 10.24
N ARG A 87 -10.03 11.43 11.26
CA ARG A 87 -9.02 10.41 11.52
C ARG A 87 -9.15 9.23 10.54
N THR A 88 -8.14 9.07 9.70
CA THR A 88 -8.03 7.96 8.75
C THR A 88 -6.96 6.95 9.16
N VAL A 89 -7.05 5.75 8.59
CA VAL A 89 -6.09 4.65 8.81
C VAL A 89 -4.92 4.82 7.83
N GLU A 90 -3.70 4.54 8.29
CA GLU A 90 -2.54 4.47 7.40
C GLU A 90 -2.69 3.29 6.43
N ASN A 91 -2.61 3.55 5.12
CA ASN A 91 -2.90 2.53 4.10
C ASN A 91 -1.75 1.57 3.82
N LEU A 92 -0.49 2.02 3.96
CA LEU A 92 0.72 1.27 3.68
C LEU A 92 1.65 1.32 4.91
N PRO A 93 1.32 0.60 6.00
CA PRO A 93 2.04 0.68 7.26
C PRO A 93 3.43 0.03 7.21
N ARG A 94 3.68 -0.86 6.24
CA ARG A 94 4.93 -1.61 6.09
C ARG A 94 5.52 -1.44 4.69
N CYS A 95 6.84 -1.50 4.62
CA CYS A 95 7.56 -1.58 3.35
C CYS A 95 7.21 -2.89 2.64
N VAL A 96 7.12 -2.84 1.30
CA VAL A 96 6.83 -4.02 0.46
C VAL A 96 7.74 -5.21 0.81
N CYS A 97 9.02 -4.97 1.09
CA CYS A 97 10.01 -6.00 1.41
C CYS A 97 9.92 -6.60 2.83
N MET A 98 9.07 -6.05 3.71
CA MET A 98 9.01 -6.46 5.13
C MET A 98 7.86 -7.43 5.43
N HIS A 99 7.32 -8.09 4.41
CA HIS A 99 6.21 -9.04 4.56
C HIS A 99 6.70 -10.49 4.49
N TYR A 100 6.44 -11.27 5.53
CA TYR A 100 6.78 -12.71 5.60
C TYR A 100 5.71 -13.63 4.96
N SER A 101 4.57 -13.08 4.57
CA SER A 101 3.44 -13.84 4.02
C SER A 101 2.65 -13.00 3.02
N LEU A 102 2.25 -13.62 1.91
CA LEU A 102 1.39 -13.00 0.89
C LEU A 102 0.04 -12.55 1.47
N VAL A 103 -0.52 -13.30 2.42
CA VAL A 103 -1.77 -12.92 3.09
C VAL A 103 -1.60 -11.62 3.87
N THR A 104 -0.46 -11.47 4.54
CA THR A 104 -0.17 -10.26 5.31
C THR A 104 0.16 -9.08 4.39
N PHE A 105 0.88 -9.33 3.30
CA PHE A 105 1.12 -8.34 2.25
C PHE A 105 -0.18 -7.74 1.72
N TRP A 106 -1.14 -8.57 1.30
CA TRP A 106 -2.39 -8.05 0.74
C TRP A 106 -3.27 -7.32 1.75
N LYS A 107 -3.22 -7.71 3.03
CA LYS A 107 -3.93 -6.98 4.11
C LYS A 107 -3.36 -5.58 4.34
N ASP A 108 -2.06 -5.41 4.15
CA ASP A 108 -1.33 -4.19 4.47
C ASP A 108 -1.01 -3.32 3.25
N TRP A 109 -1.12 -3.85 2.04
CA TRP A 109 -0.89 -3.10 0.80
C TRP A 109 -1.91 -1.96 0.63
N HIS A 110 -3.15 -2.18 1.09
CA HIS A 110 -4.17 -1.15 1.14
C HIS A 110 -5.10 -1.39 2.32
N CYS A 111 -4.64 -1.02 3.52
CA CYS A 111 -5.30 -1.38 4.77
C CYS A 111 -6.78 -0.93 4.83
N SER A 112 -7.09 0.29 4.41
CA SER A 112 -8.48 0.78 4.44
C SER A 112 -9.41 0.01 3.51
N PHE A 113 -8.96 -0.31 2.28
CA PHE A 113 -9.72 -1.12 1.34
C PHE A 113 -9.93 -2.54 1.86
N ASN A 114 -8.89 -3.18 2.40
CA ASN A 114 -9.02 -4.49 3.02
C ASN A 114 -10.04 -4.47 4.19
N ARG A 115 -10.03 -3.43 5.04
CA ARG A 115 -11.03 -3.27 6.11
C ARG A 115 -12.45 -3.10 5.56
N TRP A 116 -12.61 -2.32 4.49
CA TRP A 116 -13.89 -2.12 3.82
C TRP A 116 -14.40 -3.44 3.20
N LEU A 117 -13.57 -4.13 2.43
CA LEU A 117 -13.90 -5.40 1.80
C LEU A 117 -14.29 -6.45 2.84
N VAL A 118 -13.54 -6.56 3.93
CA VAL A 118 -13.87 -7.50 5.02
C VAL A 118 -15.24 -7.16 5.63
N ARG A 119 -15.48 -5.88 5.94
CA ARG A 119 -16.67 -5.44 6.67
C ARG A 119 -17.95 -5.50 5.82
N TYR A 120 -17.84 -5.13 4.55
CA TYR A 120 -19.01 -4.87 3.69
C TYR A 120 -19.23 -5.94 2.62
N ILE A 121 -18.24 -6.80 2.35
CA ILE A 121 -18.38 -7.88 1.37
C ILE A 121 -18.21 -9.24 2.06
N TYR A 122 -17.05 -9.48 2.68
CA TYR A 122 -16.72 -10.81 3.21
C TYR A 122 -17.61 -11.26 4.38
N ILE A 123 -17.83 -10.39 5.39
CA ILE A 123 -18.69 -10.71 6.54
C ILE A 123 -20.16 -10.90 6.12
N PRO A 124 -20.78 -10.00 5.32
CA PRO A 124 -22.15 -10.18 4.85
C PRO A 124 -22.38 -11.45 4.04
N LEU A 125 -21.39 -11.91 3.28
CA LEU A 125 -21.45 -13.18 2.54
C LEU A 125 -21.20 -14.42 3.44
N GLY A 126 -21.26 -14.27 4.76
CA GLY A 126 -21.14 -15.38 5.72
C GLY A 126 -19.71 -15.74 6.13
N GLY A 127 -18.74 -14.87 5.82
CA GLY A 127 -17.38 -14.90 6.35
C GLY A 127 -16.70 -16.26 6.19
N ARG A 128 -16.23 -16.83 7.31
CA ARG A 128 -15.47 -18.10 7.31
C ARG A 128 -16.31 -19.32 6.93
N ARG A 129 -17.64 -19.26 7.07
CA ARG A 129 -18.54 -20.38 6.77
C ARG A 129 -18.67 -20.66 5.27
N TRP A 130 -18.50 -19.63 4.43
CA TRP A 130 -18.57 -19.72 2.97
C TRP A 130 -17.27 -19.24 2.31
N GLN A 131 -16.13 -19.42 2.99
CA GLN A 131 -14.86 -18.81 2.60
C GLN A 131 -14.49 -19.07 1.14
N HIS A 132 -14.69 -20.29 0.63
CA HIS A 132 -14.37 -20.63 -0.76
C HIS A 132 -15.25 -19.90 -1.78
N LEU A 133 -16.56 -19.77 -1.52
CA LEU A 133 -17.49 -19.03 -2.38
C LEU A 133 -17.22 -17.53 -2.32
N ASN A 134 -16.87 -17.01 -1.15
CA ASN A 134 -16.59 -15.59 -0.96
C ASN A 134 -15.27 -15.18 -1.62
N VAL A 135 -14.25 -16.03 -1.53
CA VAL A 135 -13.00 -15.82 -2.28
C VAL A 135 -13.28 -15.86 -3.77
N TRP A 136 -14.06 -16.84 -4.26
CA TRP A 136 -14.42 -16.89 -5.66
C TRP A 136 -15.13 -15.61 -6.12
N ALA A 137 -16.21 -15.19 -5.45
CA ALA A 137 -16.98 -14.00 -5.83
C ALA A 137 -16.19 -12.68 -5.77
N VAL A 138 -15.21 -12.56 -4.88
CA VAL A 138 -14.36 -11.35 -4.79
C VAL A 138 -13.29 -11.30 -5.89
N PHE A 139 -12.87 -12.46 -6.39
CA PHE A 139 -11.78 -12.58 -7.38
C PHE A 139 -12.26 -13.09 -8.75
N SER A 140 -13.57 -13.10 -9.02
CA SER A 140 -14.18 -13.42 -10.33
C SER A 140 -14.46 -12.17 -11.15
#